data_AF-A0A060YHD1-F1
#
_entry.id   AF-A0A060YHD1-F1
#
_cell.length_a   1.000
_cell.length_b   1.000
_cell.length_c   1.000
_cell.angle_alpha   90.00
_cell.angle_beta   90.00
_cell.angle_gamma   90.00
#
_symmetry.space_group_name_H-M   'P 1'
#
loop_
_entity.id
_entity.type
_entity.pdbx_description
1 polymer ?
#
loop_
_entity_poly.entity_id
_entity_poly.type
_entity_poly.pdbx_seq_one_letter_code
_entity_poly.pdbx_strand_id
1 'polypeptide(L)'
;MNNVFYSAAVMSTWWGLVKNGSAHHVDNSSCFSSTESTVLKGNNFGGVPVVLLLDFSFFLALLILFSVIRRKLWDYGRLALISDREGFSETSHRRYGRMSSCVSNVEEPEHELGCCSWLPYIIRMDEEMVKARCGIDAVHYLSFQRHLITLLVLVTIISVTVILPVNLSGNLLGNDPYNFGRTTVGNLQKDNNLLWIHTVFAVIYLILTVLLLRRHTSQMKGMGRGLTRNTLFASSIPKEASEEDIRTHFTEAYPTCRVCEVHLTYDVAQLMHLDKERSVLWQAALVTSRSPGNATLPW
;
A
#
# COMPACT_ATOMS: atom_id res chain seq x y z
N MET A 1 -32.78 23.18 -8.24
CA MET A 1 -32.26 24.47 -8.73
C MET A 1 -32.55 25.52 -7.67
N ASN A 2 -31.55 25.83 -6.84
CA ASN A 2 -31.44 26.97 -5.93
C ASN A 2 -30.24 26.71 -5.01
N ASN A 3 -29.14 27.44 -5.24
CA ASN A 3 -28.10 27.83 -4.28
C ASN A 3 -26.81 28.24 -5.02
N VAL A 4 -26.85 29.37 -5.72
CA VAL A 4 -25.66 30.08 -6.20
C VAL A 4 -25.82 31.55 -5.83
N PHE A 5 -25.71 31.87 -4.55
CA PHE A 5 -25.62 33.26 -4.07
C PHE A 5 -24.84 33.35 -2.75
N TYR A 6 -23.62 32.82 -2.72
CA TYR A 6 -22.64 33.12 -1.67
C TYR A 6 -21.22 32.97 -2.25
N SER A 7 -20.78 33.91 -3.08
CA SER A 7 -19.35 34.20 -3.35
C SER A 7 -19.16 35.34 -4.34
N ALA A 8 -19.71 36.51 -4.04
CA ALA A 8 -19.40 37.74 -4.80
C ALA A 8 -18.76 38.85 -3.94
N ALA A 9 -18.56 38.62 -2.64
CA ALA A 9 -18.06 39.64 -1.70
C ALA A 9 -16.57 39.52 -1.33
N VAL A 10 -15.81 38.59 -1.92
CA VAL A 10 -14.37 38.39 -1.57
C VAL A 10 -13.42 38.87 -2.68
N MET A 11 -13.92 39.28 -3.85
CA MET A 11 -13.08 39.61 -5.01
C MET A 11 -12.71 41.10 -5.18
N SER A 12 -13.12 41.99 -4.28
CA SER A 12 -12.85 43.44 -4.42
C SER A 12 -11.70 43.98 -3.57
N THR A 13 -11.02 43.15 -2.76
CA THR A 13 -9.96 43.63 -1.85
C THR A 13 -8.53 43.39 -2.36
N TRP A 14 -8.36 42.80 -3.55
CA TRP A 14 -7.05 42.39 -4.07
C TRP A 14 -6.53 43.20 -5.26
N TRP A 15 -7.18 44.32 -5.62
CA TRP A 15 -6.76 45.15 -6.77
C TRP A 15 -6.32 46.58 -6.43
N GLY A 16 -6.14 46.90 -5.15
CA GLY A 16 -5.95 48.27 -4.66
C GLY A 16 -4.54 48.72 -4.29
N LEU A 17 -3.46 48.07 -4.74
CA LEU A 17 -2.10 48.49 -4.38
C LEU A 17 -1.07 48.31 -5.49
N VAL A 18 -1.32 48.96 -6.63
CA VAL A 18 -0.26 49.27 -7.61
C VAL A 18 -0.43 50.72 -8.05
N LYS A 19 0.33 51.65 -7.45
CA LYS A 19 0.91 52.81 -8.15
C LYS A 19 1.90 53.61 -7.27
N ASN A 20 3.05 53.87 -7.89
CA ASN A 20 4.07 54.90 -7.65
C ASN A 20 5.05 54.76 -6.48
N GLY A 21 6.32 54.60 -6.83
CA GLY A 21 7.47 54.86 -5.95
C GLY A 21 8.79 54.42 -6.57
N SER A 22 9.44 55.35 -7.28
CA SER A 22 10.91 55.55 -7.43
C SER A 22 11.86 54.35 -7.56
N ALA A 23 12.67 54.41 -8.62
CA ALA A 23 13.86 53.60 -8.86
C ALA A 23 14.77 53.51 -7.62
N HIS A 24 14.95 52.29 -7.11
CA HIS A 24 16.07 51.92 -6.27
C HIS A 24 16.63 50.61 -6.80
N HIS A 25 17.94 50.62 -7.10
CA HIS A 25 18.73 49.46 -7.46
C HIS A 25 18.66 48.45 -6.30
N VAL A 26 17.87 47.39 -6.46
CA VAL A 26 17.82 46.28 -5.49
C VAL A 26 18.81 45.25 -5.96
N ASP A 27 19.93 45.15 -5.25
CA ASP A 27 20.89 44.06 -5.42
C ASP A 27 20.17 42.72 -5.21
N ASN A 28 20.17 41.88 -6.25
CA ASN A 28 19.51 40.57 -6.30
C ASN A 28 20.25 39.49 -5.47
N SER A 29 20.85 39.83 -4.33
CA SER A 29 21.79 38.95 -3.64
C SER A 29 21.28 38.25 -2.36
N SER A 30 19.98 38.25 -2.03
CA SER A 30 19.57 37.65 -0.74
C SER A 30 18.19 37.00 -0.66
N CYS A 31 17.58 36.54 -1.76
CA CYS A 31 16.34 35.74 -1.66
C CYS A 31 16.55 34.24 -1.38
N PHE A 32 17.81 33.79 -1.21
CA PHE A 32 18.16 32.45 -0.73
C PHE A 32 18.84 32.53 0.64
N SER A 33 18.10 33.02 1.64
CA SER A 33 18.51 32.89 3.03
C SER A 33 18.23 31.45 3.47
N SER A 34 19.20 30.56 3.25
CA SER A 34 19.20 29.16 3.69
C SER A 34 19.39 29.05 5.22
N THR A 35 18.47 29.65 5.98
CA THR A 35 18.55 29.74 7.45
C THR A 35 17.49 28.91 8.16
N GLU A 36 16.93 27.89 7.52
CA GLU A 36 16.02 26.94 8.16
C GLU A 36 16.52 25.50 7.95
N SER A 37 17.20 25.02 8.99
CA SER A 37 17.14 23.64 9.50
C SER A 37 17.18 22.44 8.52
N THR A 38 18.16 22.38 7.61
CA THR A 38 18.61 21.08 7.06
C THR A 38 19.93 20.67 7.71
N VAL A 39 19.98 19.47 8.29
CA VAL A 39 21.07 18.88 9.10
C VAL A 39 22.45 18.82 8.40
N LEU A 40 22.55 19.26 7.14
CA LEU A 40 23.74 19.19 6.30
C LEU A 40 24.06 20.56 5.68
N LYS A 41 24.42 21.56 6.49
CA LYS A 41 24.98 22.82 5.97
C LYS A 41 26.31 22.56 5.28
N GLY A 42 26.44 23.02 4.02
CA GLY A 42 27.71 23.07 3.29
C GLY A 42 27.97 21.92 2.32
N ASN A 43 27.07 20.95 2.17
CA ASN A 43 27.26 19.89 1.18
C ASN A 43 26.77 20.32 -0.21
N ASN A 44 27.72 20.29 -1.14
CA ASN A 44 27.52 20.25 -2.58
C ASN A 44 26.32 19.33 -2.91
N PHE A 45 25.39 19.77 -3.76
CA PHE A 45 24.17 19.04 -4.12
C PHE A 45 23.03 19.00 -3.07
N GLY A 46 22.96 19.97 -2.14
CA GLY A 46 21.83 20.13 -1.21
C GLY A 46 21.66 18.98 -0.21
N GLY A 47 22.71 18.17 -0.01
CA GLY A 47 22.69 17.02 0.89
C GLY A 47 21.95 15.78 0.35
N VAL A 48 21.37 15.81 -0.86
CA VAL A 48 20.60 14.68 -1.41
C VAL A 48 21.38 13.35 -1.39
N PRO A 49 22.66 13.28 -1.84
CA PRO A 49 23.41 12.02 -1.81
C PRO A 49 23.66 11.51 -0.39
N VAL A 50 23.82 12.42 0.58
CA VAL A 50 24.06 12.06 1.97
C VAL A 50 22.79 11.55 2.64
N VAL A 51 21.65 12.20 2.40
CA VAL A 51 20.35 11.72 2.89
C VAL A 51 20.03 10.35 2.30
N LEU A 52 20.21 10.17 1.00
CA LEU A 52 19.99 8.88 0.34
C LEU A 52 20.88 7.78 0.92
N LEU A 53 22.15 8.09 1.20
CA LEU A 53 23.08 7.13 1.83
C LEU A 53 22.65 6.78 3.26
N LEU A 54 22.20 7.75 4.04
CA LEU A 54 21.69 7.52 5.39
C LEU A 54 20.42 6.66 5.37
N ASP A 55 19.45 7.01 4.52
CA ASP A 55 18.21 6.24 4.35
C ASP A 55 18.50 4.80 3.89
N PHE A 56 19.41 4.62 2.94
CA PHE A 56 19.83 3.30 2.47
C PHE A 56 20.51 2.49 3.58
N SER A 57 21.36 3.13 4.37
CA SER A 57 22.07 2.50 5.49
C SER A 57 21.09 2.09 6.60
N PHE A 58 20.11 2.95 6.92
CA PHE A 58 19.05 2.63 7.88
C PHE A 58 18.15 1.50 7.37
N PHE A 59 17.75 1.55 6.10
CA PHE A 59 16.99 0.49 5.45
C PHE A 59 17.72 -0.86 5.50
N LEU A 60 19.03 -0.88 5.22
CA LEU A 60 19.84 -2.09 5.31
C LEU A 60 19.92 -2.62 6.74
N ALA A 61 20.08 -1.76 7.74
CA ALA A 61 20.05 -2.16 9.15
C ALA A 61 18.70 -2.79 9.54
N LEU A 62 17.58 -2.21 9.08
CA LEU A 62 16.25 -2.78 9.28
C LEU A 62 16.08 -4.13 8.57
N LEU A 63 16.60 -4.29 7.35
CA LEU A 63 16.57 -5.57 6.65
C LEU A 63 17.37 -6.67 7.37
N ILE A 64 18.54 -6.32 7.93
CA ILE A 64 19.33 -7.24 8.74
C ILE A 64 18.57 -7.62 10.01
N LEU A 65 18.03 -6.63 10.73
CA LEU A 65 17.23 -6.85 11.94
C LEU A 65 16.02 -7.74 11.64
N PHE A 66 15.27 -7.45 10.57
CA PHE A 66 14.15 -8.26 10.11
C PHE A 66 14.59 -9.68 9.78
N SER A 67 15.73 -9.86 9.11
CA SER A 67 16.23 -11.19 8.74
C SER A 67 16.65 -12.00 9.97
N VAL A 68 17.25 -11.36 10.97
CA VAL A 68 17.57 -11.99 12.27
C VAL A 68 16.28 -12.37 13.02
N ILE A 69 15.30 -11.46 13.08
CA ILE A 69 14.00 -11.72 13.69
C ILE A 69 13.29 -12.87 12.98
N ARG A 70 13.22 -12.85 11.65
CA ARG A 70 12.59 -13.92 10.86
C ARG A 70 13.25 -15.26 11.12
N ARG A 71 14.57 -15.31 11.31
CA ARG A 71 15.27 -16.56 11.63
C ARG A 71 15.06 -17.02 13.07
N LYS A 72 14.91 -16.11 14.04
CA LYS A 72 14.81 -16.45 15.47
C LYS A 72 13.36 -16.60 15.96
N LEU A 73 12.50 -15.64 15.63
CA LEU A 73 11.10 -15.60 16.10
C LEU A 73 10.15 -16.49 15.30
N TRP A 74 10.46 -16.81 14.04
CA TRP A 74 9.60 -17.73 13.27
C TRP A 74 9.63 -19.14 13.87
N ASP A 75 10.77 -19.56 14.42
CA ASP A 75 10.89 -20.85 15.12
C ASP A 75 10.00 -20.87 16.37
N TYR A 76 10.01 -19.79 17.18
CA TYR A 76 9.14 -19.67 18.36
C TYR A 76 7.66 -19.53 17.99
N GLY A 77 7.33 -18.76 16.95
CA GLY A 77 5.96 -18.57 16.48
C GLY A 77 5.36 -19.84 15.87
N ARG A 78 6.16 -20.63 15.14
CA ARG A 78 5.74 -21.94 14.64
C ARG A 78 5.53 -22.93 15.79
N LEU A 79 6.40 -22.95 16.80
CA LEU A 79 6.20 -23.76 18.01
C LEU A 79 4.96 -23.33 18.80
N ALA A 80 4.68 -22.04 18.92
CA ALA A 80 3.46 -21.54 19.59
C ALA A 80 2.18 -21.97 18.84
N LEU A 81 2.16 -21.85 17.50
CA LEU A 81 1.02 -22.28 16.69
C LEU A 81 0.81 -23.80 16.66
N ILE A 82 1.89 -24.59 16.74
CA ILE A 82 1.81 -26.05 16.80
C ILE A 82 1.40 -26.52 18.21
N SER A 83 1.91 -25.88 19.27
CA SER A 83 1.57 -26.24 20.65
C SER A 83 0.10 -25.98 21.01
N ASP A 84 -0.55 -24.95 20.45
CA ASP A 84 -2.00 -24.76 20.57
C ASP A 84 -2.81 -25.87 19.89
N ARG A 85 -2.23 -26.49 18.85
CA ARG A 85 -2.86 -27.59 18.11
C ARG A 85 -2.65 -28.95 18.80
N GLU A 86 -1.55 -29.12 19.51
CA GLU A 86 -1.22 -30.33 20.28
C GLU A 86 -1.88 -30.36 21.66
N GLY A 87 -2.05 -29.21 22.33
CA GLY A 87 -2.73 -29.11 23.63
C GLY A 87 -4.23 -29.49 23.59
N PHE A 88 -4.84 -29.45 22.41
CA PHE A 88 -6.22 -29.89 22.18
C PHE A 88 -6.32 -31.37 21.74
N SER A 89 -5.20 -32.04 21.49
CA SER A 89 -5.17 -33.37 20.82
C SER A 89 -5.05 -34.56 21.77
N GLU A 90 -5.01 -34.39 23.09
CA GLU A 90 -4.94 -35.53 24.03
C GLU A 90 -6.30 -36.23 24.27
N THR A 91 -7.44 -35.68 23.84
CA THR A 91 -8.77 -36.28 24.14
C THR A 91 -9.56 -36.75 22.94
N SER A 92 -9.04 -36.73 21.70
CA SER A 92 -9.84 -37.15 20.53
C SER A 92 -9.00 -37.75 19.39
N HIS A 93 -8.34 -38.86 19.66
CA HIS A 93 -7.85 -39.71 18.57
C HIS A 93 -9.01 -40.42 17.86
N ARG A 94 -9.02 -40.29 16.51
CA ARG A 94 -9.69 -41.13 15.50
C ARG A 94 -11.11 -40.75 15.06
N ARG A 95 -11.20 -39.79 14.13
CA ARG A 95 -11.86 -39.93 12.80
C ARG A 95 -11.97 -38.54 12.18
N TYR A 96 -11.20 -38.33 11.12
CA TYR A 96 -11.28 -37.32 10.05
C TYR A 96 -9.86 -36.93 9.65
N GLY A 97 -9.21 -37.84 8.91
CA GLY A 97 -7.98 -37.54 8.19
C GLY A 97 -8.29 -36.79 6.90
N ARG A 98 -7.91 -35.51 6.85
CA ARG A 98 -7.58 -34.62 5.70
C ARG A 98 -7.60 -33.19 6.25
N MET A 99 -6.58 -32.34 6.25
CA MET A 99 -5.33 -32.24 5.50
C MET A 99 -4.19 -31.93 6.48
N SER A 100 -3.22 -32.83 6.57
CA SER A 100 -1.84 -32.48 6.89
C SER A 100 -0.95 -33.45 6.12
N SER A 101 0.14 -32.89 5.58
CA SER A 101 1.24 -33.49 4.82
C SER A 101 1.10 -33.59 3.29
N CYS A 102 2.23 -33.27 2.65
CA CYS A 102 2.70 -33.52 1.28
C CYS A 102 2.24 -32.60 0.10
N VAL A 103 2.84 -31.41 0.04
CA VAL A 103 3.77 -31.09 -1.08
C VAL A 103 5.07 -30.59 -0.46
N SER A 104 5.80 -31.52 0.16
CA SER A 104 7.24 -31.47 0.26
C SER A 104 7.78 -32.28 -0.93
N ASN A 105 8.65 -31.65 -1.72
CA ASN A 105 9.38 -32.17 -2.90
C ASN A 105 8.74 -31.98 -4.28
N VAL A 106 8.77 -30.74 -4.78
CA VAL A 106 9.45 -30.45 -6.05
C VAL A 106 10.33 -29.23 -5.77
N GLU A 107 11.62 -29.49 -5.58
CA GLU A 107 12.67 -28.49 -5.34
C GLU A 107 12.38 -27.57 -4.15
N GLU A 108 12.74 -28.00 -2.95
CA GLU A 108 13.16 -27.05 -1.92
C GLU A 108 14.58 -26.65 -2.35
N PRO A 109 14.80 -25.55 -3.12
CA PRO A 109 16.15 -25.20 -3.49
C PRO A 109 16.92 -25.00 -2.19
N GLU A 110 18.15 -25.50 -2.16
CA GLU A 110 19.14 -25.44 -1.09
C GLU A 110 19.49 -23.98 -0.67
N HIS A 111 18.50 -23.16 -0.39
CA HIS A 111 18.59 -21.72 -0.21
C HIS A 111 18.45 -21.32 1.27
N GLU A 112 18.34 -22.27 2.19
CA GLU A 112 18.22 -22.03 3.64
C GLU A 112 19.53 -21.57 4.32
N LEU A 113 20.66 -21.45 3.60
CA LEU A 113 21.94 -21.04 4.20
C LEU A 113 22.25 -19.53 4.16
N GLY A 114 21.44 -18.70 3.49
CA GLY A 114 21.70 -17.26 3.35
C GLY A 114 20.78 -16.37 4.20
N CYS A 115 21.34 -15.37 4.91
CA CYS A 115 20.56 -14.36 5.66
C CYS A 115 19.51 -13.62 4.81
N CYS A 116 19.70 -13.57 3.48
CA CYS A 116 18.85 -12.84 2.53
C CYS A 116 18.19 -13.74 1.47
N SER A 117 18.19 -15.07 1.59
CA SER A 117 17.64 -15.97 0.56
C SER A 117 16.12 -15.86 0.36
N TRP A 118 15.41 -15.33 1.36
CA TRP A 118 14.00 -15.01 1.26
C TRP A 118 13.70 -13.90 0.25
N LEU A 119 14.63 -12.98 0.02
CA LEU A 119 14.44 -11.84 -0.88
C LEU A 119 14.37 -12.26 -2.37
N PRO A 120 15.35 -13.01 -2.93
CA PRO A 120 15.24 -13.50 -4.31
C PRO A 120 14.06 -14.45 -4.48
N TYR A 121 13.68 -15.22 -3.45
CA TYR A 121 12.48 -16.06 -3.50
C TYR A 121 11.19 -15.23 -3.69
N ILE A 122 11.04 -14.10 -2.99
CA ILE A 122 9.89 -13.21 -3.16
C ILE A 122 9.90 -12.56 -4.54
N ILE A 123 11.07 -12.10 -5.02
CA ILE A 123 11.19 -11.45 -6.33
C ILE A 123 10.91 -12.44 -7.48
N ARG A 124 11.28 -13.71 -7.32
CA ARG A 124 11.08 -14.76 -8.33
C ARG A 124 9.74 -15.47 -8.23
N MET A 125 8.86 -15.10 -7.30
CA MET A 125 7.60 -15.83 -7.14
C MET A 125 6.64 -15.55 -8.30
N ASP A 126 6.18 -16.63 -8.94
CA ASP A 126 5.23 -16.57 -10.04
C ASP A 126 3.82 -16.19 -9.60
N GLU A 127 3.07 -15.54 -10.50
CA GLU A 127 1.70 -15.07 -10.28
C GLU A 127 0.74 -16.21 -9.88
N GLU A 128 0.91 -17.41 -10.46
CA GLU A 128 0.11 -18.59 -10.11
C GLU A 128 0.34 -19.06 -8.68
N MET A 129 1.60 -18.98 -8.20
CA MET A 129 1.93 -19.35 -6.82
C MET A 129 1.38 -18.31 -5.83
N VAL A 130 1.44 -17.02 -6.18
CA VAL A 130 0.78 -15.95 -5.41
C VAL A 130 -0.74 -16.16 -5.37
N LYS A 131 -1.37 -16.49 -6.51
CA LYS A 131 -2.81 -16.76 -6.59
C LYS A 131 -3.23 -17.92 -5.69
N ALA A 132 -2.46 -19.01 -5.71
CA ALA A 132 -2.75 -20.21 -4.93
C ALA A 132 -2.59 -19.97 -3.41
N ARG A 133 -1.63 -19.15 -2.99
CA ARG A 133 -1.32 -18.91 -1.57
C ARG A 133 -2.05 -17.71 -0.96
N CYS A 134 -2.16 -16.62 -1.71
CA CYS A 134 -2.64 -15.33 -1.23
C CYS A 134 -3.98 -14.91 -1.85
N GLY A 135 -4.48 -15.67 -2.82
CA GLY A 135 -5.75 -15.39 -3.50
C GLY A 135 -5.63 -14.35 -4.62
N ILE A 136 -6.78 -14.09 -5.26
CA ILE A 136 -6.87 -13.23 -6.45
C ILE A 136 -6.62 -11.74 -6.14
N ASP A 137 -6.96 -11.29 -4.94
CA ASP A 137 -6.81 -9.89 -4.54
C ASP A 137 -5.34 -9.48 -4.40
N ALA A 138 -4.50 -10.38 -3.86
CA ALA A 138 -3.06 -10.17 -3.77
C ALA A 138 -2.40 -10.08 -5.15
N VAL A 139 -2.83 -10.93 -6.08
CA VAL A 139 -2.38 -10.90 -7.48
C VAL A 139 -2.72 -9.55 -8.12
N HIS A 140 -3.94 -9.05 -7.93
CA HIS A 140 -4.33 -7.75 -8.44
C HIS A 140 -3.46 -6.62 -7.86
N TYR A 141 -3.24 -6.61 -6.55
CA TYR A 141 -2.39 -5.59 -5.92
C TYR A 141 -0.95 -5.59 -6.46
N LEU A 142 -0.31 -6.76 -6.51
CA LEU A 142 1.07 -6.89 -6.98
C LEU A 142 1.22 -6.59 -8.47
N SER A 143 0.23 -7.01 -9.27
CA SER A 143 0.17 -6.67 -10.70
C SER A 143 0.10 -5.15 -10.88
N PHE A 144 -0.76 -4.45 -10.15
CA PHE A 144 -0.82 -2.97 -10.21
C PHE A 144 0.52 -2.31 -9.89
N GLN A 145 1.20 -2.77 -8.84
CA GLN A 145 2.48 -2.22 -8.44
C GLN A 145 3.56 -2.44 -9.52
N ARG A 146 3.59 -3.61 -10.17
CA ARG A 146 4.50 -3.88 -11.29
C ARG A 146 4.28 -2.94 -12.48
N HIS A 147 3.02 -2.62 -12.78
CA HIS A 147 2.68 -1.67 -13.85
C HIS A 147 3.08 -0.23 -13.49
N LEU A 148 2.93 0.19 -12.23
CA LEU A 148 3.41 1.48 -11.75
C LEU A 148 4.93 1.60 -11.85
N ILE A 149 5.68 0.56 -11.46
CA ILE A 149 7.14 0.51 -11.62
C ILE A 149 7.52 0.64 -13.11
N THR A 150 6.80 -0.06 -13.99
CA THR A 150 7.03 0.03 -15.44
C THR A 150 6.80 1.45 -15.97
N LEU A 151 5.69 2.09 -15.57
CA LEU A 151 5.41 3.49 -15.91
C LEU A 151 6.51 4.44 -15.41
N LEU A 152 6.93 4.27 -14.15
CA LEU A 152 7.98 5.09 -13.56
C LEU A 152 9.30 4.96 -14.32
N VAL A 153 9.71 3.74 -14.68
CA VAL A 153 10.91 3.49 -15.48
C VAL A 153 10.82 4.18 -16.84
N LEU A 154 9.68 4.06 -17.54
CA LEU A 154 9.48 4.72 -18.85
C LEU A 154 9.58 6.25 -18.74
N VAL A 155 8.89 6.87 -17.78
CA VAL A 155 8.95 8.32 -17.56
C VAL A 155 10.35 8.76 -17.15
N THR A 156 11.05 7.95 -16.35
CA THR A 156 12.43 8.22 -15.92
C THR A 156 13.39 8.20 -17.11
N ILE A 157 13.29 7.21 -18.01
CA ILE A 157 14.11 7.13 -19.23
C ILE A 157 13.90 8.38 -20.09
N ILE A 158 12.65 8.78 -20.33
CA ILE A 158 12.34 9.98 -21.13
C ILE A 158 12.86 11.25 -20.44
N SER A 159 12.73 11.33 -19.11
CA SER A 159 13.20 12.48 -18.33
C SER A 159 14.72 12.61 -18.34
N VAL A 160 15.45 11.49 -18.22
CA VAL A 160 16.92 11.48 -18.25
C VAL A 160 17.45 11.75 -19.66
N THR A 161 16.76 11.29 -20.71
CA THR A 161 17.22 11.42 -22.10
C THR A 161 16.90 12.76 -22.74
N VAL A 162 15.78 13.40 -22.37
CA VAL A 162 15.34 14.66 -22.99
C VAL A 162 15.33 15.81 -21.99
N ILE A 163 14.62 15.67 -20.88
CA ILE A 163 14.37 16.77 -19.94
C ILE A 163 15.65 17.20 -19.21
N LEU A 164 16.48 16.24 -18.79
CA LEU A 164 17.71 16.52 -18.07
C LEU A 164 18.73 17.28 -18.94
N PRO A 165 19.05 16.86 -20.18
CA PRO A 165 19.92 17.64 -21.07
C PRO A 165 19.37 19.04 -21.36
N VAL A 166 18.05 19.17 -21.57
CA VAL A 166 17.41 20.48 -21.78
C VAL A 166 17.62 21.38 -20.56
N ASN A 167 17.40 20.88 -19.34
CA ASN A 167 17.62 21.66 -18.12
C ASN A 167 19.09 22.06 -17.95
N LEU A 168 20.02 21.16 -18.26
CA LEU A 168 21.47 21.44 -18.17
C LEU A 168 21.97 22.43 -19.22
N SER A 169 21.24 22.59 -20.34
CA SER A 169 21.56 23.61 -21.37
C SER A 169 21.35 25.05 -20.89
N GLY A 170 20.58 25.24 -19.82
CA GLY A 170 20.36 26.53 -19.20
C GLY A 170 21.62 27.12 -18.53
N ASN A 171 21.67 28.44 -18.42
CA ASN A 171 22.82 29.19 -17.91
C ASN A 171 22.50 30.10 -16.71
N LEU A 172 21.30 30.01 -16.13
CA LEU A 172 20.86 30.90 -15.04
C LEU A 172 21.54 30.61 -13.70
N LEU A 173 21.88 29.35 -13.42
CA LEU A 173 22.34 28.91 -12.09
C LEU A 173 23.87 28.71 -11.99
N GLY A 174 24.62 29.38 -12.87
CA GLY A 174 26.09 29.30 -12.91
C GLY A 174 26.61 27.97 -13.46
N ASN A 175 27.94 27.85 -13.61
CA ASN A 175 28.59 26.68 -14.21
C ASN A 175 29.09 25.64 -13.20
N ASP A 176 28.78 25.80 -11.91
CA ASP A 176 29.16 24.83 -10.89
C ASP A 176 28.44 23.48 -11.14
N PRO A 177 29.16 22.36 -11.37
CA PRO A 177 28.56 21.03 -11.55
C PRO A 177 27.80 20.54 -10.31
N TYR A 178 28.12 21.08 -9.13
CA TYR A 178 27.55 20.63 -7.87
C TYR A 178 26.20 21.29 -7.52
N ASN A 179 25.72 22.22 -8.35
CA ASN A 179 24.44 22.88 -8.13
C ASN A 179 23.27 22.06 -8.71
N PHE A 180 22.53 21.37 -7.84
CA PHE A 180 21.37 20.55 -8.21
C PHE A 180 20.29 21.34 -8.97
N GLY A 181 20.13 22.63 -8.68
CA GLY A 181 19.13 23.47 -9.34
C GLY A 181 19.29 23.50 -10.86
N ARG A 182 20.50 23.24 -11.38
CA ARG A 182 20.79 23.13 -12.81
C ARG A 182 20.05 22.00 -13.53
N THR A 183 19.64 20.97 -12.79
CA THR A 183 18.89 19.82 -13.34
C THR A 183 17.39 20.08 -13.45
N THR A 184 16.92 21.27 -13.06
CA THR A 184 15.50 21.63 -13.03
C THR A 184 15.18 22.75 -14.03
N VAL A 185 13.88 22.99 -14.25
CA VAL A 185 13.38 24.10 -15.09
C VAL A 185 13.92 25.47 -14.65
N GLY A 186 14.34 25.62 -13.39
CA GLY A 186 14.88 26.87 -12.85
C GLY A 186 16.19 27.33 -13.49
N ASN A 187 16.88 26.48 -14.25
CA ASN A 187 18.10 26.84 -14.97
C ASN A 187 17.84 27.47 -16.36
N LEU A 188 16.61 27.37 -16.87
CA LEU A 188 16.23 27.85 -18.20
C LEU A 188 15.78 29.33 -18.18
N GLN A 189 16.24 30.10 -19.16
CA GLN A 189 15.81 31.49 -19.35
C GLN A 189 14.33 31.57 -19.74
N LYS A 190 13.63 32.60 -19.24
CA LYS A 190 12.17 32.77 -19.38
C LYS A 190 11.72 33.06 -20.81
N ASP A 191 12.61 33.61 -21.63
CA ASP A 191 12.40 34.00 -23.03
C ASP A 191 12.73 32.88 -24.03
N ASN A 192 13.19 31.71 -23.55
CA ASN A 192 13.59 30.63 -24.42
C ASN A 192 12.42 29.67 -24.76
N ASN A 193 12.28 29.33 -26.04
CA ASN A 193 11.32 28.34 -26.54
C ASN A 193 11.52 26.94 -25.95
N LEU A 194 12.69 26.64 -25.36
CA LEU A 194 12.96 25.38 -24.66
C LEU A 194 11.99 25.11 -23.51
N LEU A 195 11.39 26.13 -22.90
CA LEU A 195 10.41 25.95 -21.83
C LEU A 195 9.17 25.17 -22.31
N TRP A 196 8.78 25.32 -23.58
CA TRP A 196 7.64 24.62 -24.18
C TRP A 196 7.82 23.11 -24.25
N ILE A 197 9.08 22.63 -24.26
CA ILE A 197 9.37 21.19 -24.22
C ILE A 197 8.77 20.58 -22.96
N HIS A 198 8.88 21.23 -21.80
CA HIS A 198 8.29 20.73 -20.55
C HIS A 198 6.77 20.61 -20.64
N THR A 199 6.10 21.59 -21.24
CA THR A 199 4.64 21.56 -21.43
C THR A 199 4.21 20.43 -22.36
N VAL A 200 4.91 20.25 -23.49
CA VAL A 200 4.63 19.15 -24.43
C VAL A 200 4.85 17.80 -23.77
N PHE A 201 5.98 17.61 -23.07
CA PHE A 201 6.28 16.35 -22.39
C PHE A 201 5.35 16.09 -21.20
N ALA A 202 4.88 17.12 -20.48
CA ALA A 202 3.87 16.94 -19.42
C ALA A 202 2.55 16.39 -19.99
N VAL A 203 2.11 16.88 -21.15
CA VAL A 203 0.93 16.33 -21.85
C VAL A 203 1.20 14.90 -22.32
N ILE A 204 2.38 14.62 -22.88
CA ILE A 204 2.77 13.25 -23.28
C ILE A 204 2.76 12.30 -22.07
N TYR A 205 3.33 12.70 -20.92
CA TYR A 205 3.32 11.90 -19.70
C TYR A 205 1.92 11.65 -19.17
N LEU A 206 1.03 12.65 -19.24
CA LEU A 206 -0.36 12.47 -18.87
C LEU A 206 -1.05 11.45 -19.77
N ILE A 207 -0.88 11.57 -21.10
CA ILE A 207 -1.46 10.62 -22.06
C ILE A 207 -0.90 9.21 -21.82
N LEU A 208 0.42 9.08 -21.69
CA LEU A 208 1.09 7.80 -21.41
C LEU A 208 0.56 7.16 -20.13
N THR A 209 0.45 7.94 -19.06
CA THR A 209 -0.07 7.48 -17.76
C THR A 209 -1.51 7.01 -17.89
N VAL A 210 -2.38 7.79 -18.55
CA VAL A 210 -3.79 7.42 -18.76
C VAL A 210 -3.92 6.18 -19.62
N LEU A 211 -3.15 6.04 -20.70
CA LEU A 211 -3.21 4.88 -21.58
C LEU A 211 -2.73 3.61 -20.88
N LEU A 212 -1.59 3.66 -20.18
CA LEU A 212 -1.05 2.52 -19.45
C LEU A 212 -1.96 2.12 -18.29
N LEU A 213 -2.48 3.09 -17.52
CA LEU A 213 -3.42 2.81 -16.44
C LEU A 213 -4.73 2.23 -16.97
N ARG A 214 -5.29 2.78 -18.06
CA ARG A 214 -6.52 2.25 -18.68
C ARG A 214 -6.31 0.83 -19.21
N ARG A 215 -5.21 0.57 -19.91
CA ARG A 215 -4.87 -0.77 -20.41
C ARG A 215 -4.79 -1.76 -19.24
N HIS A 216 -4.11 -1.39 -18.17
CA HIS A 216 -3.96 -2.20 -16.97
C HIS A 216 -5.31 -2.45 -16.27
N THR A 217 -6.09 -1.40 -16.01
CA THR A 217 -7.45 -1.51 -15.44
C THR A 217 -8.35 -2.39 -16.32
N SER A 218 -8.22 -2.33 -17.65
CA SER A 218 -8.96 -3.21 -18.55
C SER A 218 -8.55 -4.67 -18.44
N GLN A 219 -7.27 -4.97 -18.29
CA GLN A 219 -6.78 -6.34 -18.09
C GLN A 219 -7.27 -6.92 -16.76
N MET A 220 -7.32 -6.11 -15.70
CA MET A 220 -7.85 -6.54 -14.39
C MET A 220 -9.33 -6.88 -14.42
N LYS A 221 -10.14 -6.10 -15.15
CA LYS A 221 -11.60 -6.33 -15.25
C LYS A 221 -11.95 -7.69 -15.90
N GLY A 222 -11.06 -8.27 -16.69
CA GLY A 222 -11.26 -9.58 -17.31
C GLY A 222 -11.13 -10.77 -16.35
N MET A 223 -10.44 -10.59 -15.22
CA MET A 223 -10.08 -11.70 -14.31
C MET A 223 -11.18 -12.01 -13.26
N GLY A 224 -12.05 -11.03 -12.96
CA GLY A 224 -12.91 -11.05 -11.77
C GLY A 224 -14.25 -11.79 -11.85
N ARG A 225 -14.52 -12.59 -12.89
CA ARG A 225 -15.86 -13.21 -13.09
C ARG A 225 -15.94 -14.71 -12.76
N GLY A 226 -14.93 -15.26 -12.10
CA GLY A 226 -14.83 -16.70 -11.82
C GLY A 226 -15.56 -17.22 -10.57
N LEU A 227 -16.13 -16.37 -9.72
CA LEU A 227 -16.93 -16.83 -8.57
C LEU A 227 -18.36 -16.34 -8.74
N THR A 228 -19.18 -17.12 -9.43
CA THR A 228 -20.64 -17.05 -9.27
C THR A 228 -20.91 -17.41 -7.82
N ARG A 229 -20.99 -16.40 -6.95
CA ARG A 229 -21.47 -16.60 -5.58
C ARG A 229 -22.94 -16.97 -5.71
N ASN A 230 -23.26 -18.24 -5.48
CA ASN A 230 -24.63 -18.75 -5.49
C ASN A 230 -25.44 -18.32 -4.25
N THR A 231 -24.95 -17.32 -3.53
CA THR A 231 -25.53 -16.80 -2.29
C THR A 231 -25.83 -15.33 -2.52
N LEU A 232 -27.09 -14.96 -2.36
CA LEU A 232 -27.58 -13.59 -2.48
C LEU A 232 -27.82 -13.04 -1.08
N PHE A 233 -27.37 -11.81 -0.85
CA PHE A 233 -27.71 -11.07 0.36
C PHE A 233 -28.86 -10.13 0.03
N ALA A 234 -30.04 -10.41 0.60
CA ALA A 234 -31.23 -9.59 0.44
C ALA A 234 -31.41 -8.69 1.66
N SER A 235 -31.53 -7.38 1.42
CA SER A 235 -31.76 -6.37 2.47
C SER A 235 -33.20 -5.87 2.42
N SER A 236 -33.69 -5.33 3.54
CA SER A 236 -35.04 -4.74 3.67
C SER A 236 -36.20 -5.76 3.59
N ILE A 237 -36.03 -6.91 4.25
CA ILE A 237 -37.09 -7.91 4.40
C ILE A 237 -38.04 -7.47 5.54
N PRO A 238 -39.37 -7.64 5.40
CA PRO A 238 -40.32 -7.41 6.49
C PRO A 238 -39.94 -8.21 7.75
N LYS A 239 -40.13 -7.63 8.94
CA LYS A 239 -39.68 -8.25 10.20
C LYS A 239 -40.46 -9.51 10.56
N GLU A 240 -41.66 -9.65 10.00
CA GLU A 240 -42.60 -10.73 10.24
C GLU A 240 -42.44 -11.87 9.22
N ALA A 241 -41.59 -11.71 8.20
CA ALA A 241 -41.43 -12.72 7.16
C ALA A 241 -40.66 -13.93 7.69
N SER A 242 -41.23 -15.12 7.51
CA SER A 242 -40.57 -16.38 7.82
C SER A 242 -39.61 -16.82 6.70
N GLU A 243 -38.75 -17.78 7.01
CA GLU A 243 -37.86 -18.39 6.01
C GLU A 243 -38.66 -18.97 4.82
N GLU A 244 -39.81 -19.57 5.09
CA GLU A 244 -40.68 -20.18 4.08
C GLU A 244 -41.37 -19.14 3.20
N ASP A 245 -41.74 -17.98 3.75
CA ASP A 245 -42.31 -16.87 2.98
C ASP A 245 -41.27 -16.32 1.99
N ILE A 246 -40.02 -16.18 2.43
CA ILE A 246 -38.90 -15.73 1.60
C ILE A 246 -38.61 -16.76 0.51
N ARG A 247 -38.54 -18.05 0.87
CA ARG A 247 -38.30 -19.14 -0.07
C ARG A 247 -39.40 -19.19 -1.15
N THR A 248 -40.65 -19.05 -0.74
CA THR A 248 -41.80 -19.01 -1.64
C THR A 248 -41.73 -17.81 -2.58
N HIS A 249 -41.48 -16.61 -2.04
CA HIS A 249 -41.34 -15.39 -2.83
C HIS A 249 -40.25 -15.51 -3.92
N PHE A 250 -39.06 -16.00 -3.58
CA PHE A 250 -37.99 -16.18 -4.57
C PHE A 250 -38.28 -17.28 -5.59
N THR A 251 -39.01 -18.33 -5.20
CA THR A 251 -39.41 -19.41 -6.11
C THR A 251 -40.47 -18.94 -7.10
N GLU A 252 -41.45 -18.15 -6.65
CA GLU A 252 -42.48 -17.57 -7.50
C GLU A 252 -41.93 -16.48 -8.43
N ALA A 253 -41.07 -15.60 -7.90
CA ALA A 253 -40.49 -14.50 -8.67
C ALA A 253 -39.43 -14.97 -9.68
N TYR A 254 -38.71 -16.06 -9.40
CA TYR A 254 -37.62 -16.58 -10.22
C TYR A 254 -37.74 -18.10 -10.44
N PRO A 255 -38.72 -18.56 -11.24
CA PRO A 255 -39.00 -19.99 -11.44
C PRO A 255 -37.86 -20.77 -12.13
N THR A 256 -36.93 -20.06 -12.78
CA THR A 256 -35.72 -20.67 -13.39
C THR A 256 -34.60 -20.92 -12.38
N CYS A 257 -34.71 -20.39 -11.16
CA CYS A 257 -33.67 -20.46 -10.13
C CYS A 257 -34.10 -21.42 -9.02
N ARG A 258 -33.18 -22.30 -8.59
CA ARG A 258 -33.41 -23.17 -7.44
C ARG A 258 -32.92 -22.50 -6.16
N VAL A 259 -33.84 -22.18 -5.25
CA VAL A 259 -33.49 -21.74 -3.90
C VAL A 259 -33.07 -22.98 -3.09
N CYS A 260 -31.78 -23.07 -2.73
CA CYS A 260 -31.27 -24.20 -1.96
C CYS A 260 -31.49 -24.03 -0.44
N GLU A 261 -31.28 -22.82 0.07
CA GLU A 261 -31.26 -22.55 1.49
C GLU A 261 -31.51 -21.05 1.73
N VAL A 262 -32.21 -20.73 2.83
CA VAL A 262 -32.48 -19.35 3.23
C VAL A 262 -32.05 -19.21 4.69
N HIS A 263 -31.24 -18.20 4.97
CA HIS A 263 -30.77 -17.92 6.33
C HIS A 263 -31.19 -16.51 6.73
N LEU A 264 -31.96 -16.42 7.80
CA LEU A 264 -32.30 -15.14 8.43
C LEU A 264 -31.09 -14.64 9.23
N THR A 265 -30.70 -13.39 8.99
CA THR A 265 -29.62 -12.72 9.73
C THR A 265 -30.20 -11.92 10.89
N TYR A 266 -29.70 -12.15 12.09
CA TYR A 266 -30.13 -11.47 13.32
C TYR A 266 -29.05 -10.52 13.84
N ASP A 267 -29.45 -9.50 14.61
CA ASP A 267 -28.51 -8.66 15.33
C ASP A 267 -27.88 -9.46 16.49
N VAL A 268 -26.63 -9.86 16.27
CA VAL A 268 -25.81 -10.60 17.24
C VAL A 268 -24.72 -9.73 17.85
N ALA A 269 -24.79 -8.41 17.74
CA ALA A 269 -23.73 -7.51 18.20
C ALA A 269 -23.42 -7.66 19.70
N GLN A 270 -24.46 -7.74 20.54
CA GLN A 270 -24.29 -7.98 21.98
C GLN A 270 -23.69 -9.36 22.28
N LEU A 271 -24.10 -10.38 21.53
CA LEU A 271 -23.58 -11.73 21.69
C LEU A 271 -22.11 -11.80 21.31
N MET A 272 -21.70 -11.16 20.21
CA MET A 272 -20.30 -11.06 19.81
C MET A 272 -19.45 -10.31 20.84
N HIS A 273 -20.01 -9.27 21.47
CA HIS A 273 -19.32 -8.54 22.54
C HIS A 273 -19.07 -9.43 23.77
N LEU A 274 -20.11 -10.09 24.26
CA LEU A 274 -20.01 -11.00 25.40
C LEU A 274 -19.09 -12.19 25.11
N ASP A 275 -19.12 -12.72 23.88
CA ASP A 275 -18.23 -13.80 23.46
C ASP A 275 -16.76 -13.36 23.49
N LYS A 276 -16.47 -12.14 23.01
CA LYS A 276 -15.13 -11.57 23.07
C LYS A 276 -14.64 -11.39 24.51
N GLU A 277 -15.48 -10.85 25.40
CA GLU A 277 -15.14 -10.73 26.82
C GLU A 277 -14.86 -12.10 27.45
N ARG A 278 -15.71 -13.08 27.17
CA ARG A 278 -15.51 -14.47 27.58
C ARG A 278 -14.15 -14.99 27.10
N SER A 279 -13.82 -14.86 25.81
CA SER A 279 -12.54 -15.33 25.27
C SER A 279 -11.33 -14.69 25.97
N VAL A 280 -11.41 -13.40 26.31
CA VAL A 280 -10.34 -12.69 27.04
C VAL A 280 -10.20 -13.23 28.46
N LEU A 281 -11.30 -13.41 29.19
CA LEU A 281 -11.28 -13.96 30.54
C LEU A 281 -10.75 -15.40 30.56
N TRP A 282 -11.13 -16.22 29.57
CA TRP A 282 -10.61 -17.58 29.42
C TRP A 282 -9.10 -17.60 29.17
N GLN A 283 -8.59 -16.70 28.31
CA GLN A 283 -7.14 -16.59 28.10
C GLN A 283 -6.41 -16.14 29.39
N ALA A 284 -6.96 -15.18 30.13
CA ALA A 284 -6.39 -14.75 31.41
C ALA A 284 -6.37 -15.87 32.47
N ALA A 285 -7.45 -16.66 32.56
CA ALA A 285 -7.53 -17.81 33.45
C ALA A 285 -6.52 -18.91 33.07
N LEU A 286 -6.36 -19.20 31.77
CA LEU A 286 -5.37 -20.16 31.27
C LEU A 286 -3.95 -19.72 31.62
N VAL A 287 -3.59 -18.45 31.41
CA VAL A 287 -2.27 -17.91 31.79
C VAL A 287 -2.03 -18.01 33.30
N THR A 288 -3.05 -17.69 34.11
CA THR A 288 -2.96 -17.77 35.58
C THR A 288 -2.77 -19.23 36.04
N SER A 289 -3.49 -20.19 35.44
CA SER A 289 -3.38 -21.61 35.77
C SER A 289 -2.02 -22.23 35.37
N ARG A 290 -1.35 -21.67 34.36
CA ARG A 290 -0.04 -22.14 33.86
C ARG A 290 1.15 -21.58 34.64
N SER A 291 0.92 -20.68 35.60
CA SER A 291 1.95 -20.07 36.46
C SER A 291 1.74 -20.38 37.96
N PRO A 292 1.78 -21.65 38.41
CA PRO A 292 1.48 -22.01 39.80
C PRO A 292 2.70 -21.85 40.75
N GLY A 293 3.52 -20.80 40.60
CA GLY A 293 4.73 -20.67 41.42
C GLY A 293 5.29 -19.26 41.50
N ASN A 294 4.61 -18.36 42.23
CA ASN A 294 5.27 -17.26 42.96
C ASN A 294 4.33 -16.47 43.88
N ALA A 295 3.50 -17.17 44.66
CA ALA A 295 2.73 -16.54 45.74
C ALA A 295 3.17 -17.10 47.10
N THR A 296 4.37 -16.72 47.55
CA THR A 296 4.68 -16.73 48.97
C THR A 296 3.89 -15.61 49.63
N LEU A 297 2.85 -15.99 50.38
CA LEU A 297 2.11 -15.11 51.28
C LEU A 297 3.05 -14.58 52.37
N PRO A 298 3.07 -13.26 52.64
CA PRO A 298 3.80 -12.73 53.80
C PRO A 298 2.97 -13.01 55.06
N TRP A 299 3.59 -13.72 56.01
CA TRP A 299 3.18 -13.75 57.42
C TRP A 299 3.84 -12.58 58.14
#